data_AF-A0A923BM43-F1
#
_entry.id   AF-A0A923BM43-F1
#
_cell.length_a   1.000
_cell.length_b   1.000
_cell.length_c   1.000
_cell.angle_alpha   90.00
_cell.angle_beta   90.00
_cell.angle_gamma   90.00
#
_symmetry.space_group_name_H-M   'P 1'
#
loop_
_entity.id
_entity.type
_entity.pdbx_description
1 polymer ?
#
loop_
_entity_poly.entity_id
_entity_poly.type
_entity_poly.pdbx_seq_one_letter_code
_entity_poly.pdbx_strand_id
1 'polypeptide(L)' 'YEDALTVTEHNDPDLLVKNDVRKQVYAAGVGLVYVSKTVLNYCTTPPACYGTQYVDTGYKYTQTLKQSGVEK' A
#
# COMPACT_ATOMS: atom_id res chain seq x y z
N TYR A 1 -6.92 18.06 5.62
CA TYR A 1 -5.63 18.72 5.89
C TYR A 1 -5.33 19.58 4.69
N GLU A 2 -5.19 20.89 4.86
CA GLU A 2 -4.90 21.80 3.74
C GLU A 2 -3.45 21.66 3.27
N ASP A 3 -2.51 21.42 4.19
CA ASP A 3 -1.12 21.07 3.88
C ASP A 3 -0.86 19.58 4.11
N ALA A 4 -0.84 18.80 3.03
CA ALA A 4 -0.52 17.38 3.06
C ALA A 4 0.49 16.97 1.97
N LEU A 5 1.46 16.15 2.34
CA LEU A 5 2.42 15.50 1.45
C LEU A 5 1.99 14.06 1.19
N THR A 6 1.88 13.68 -0.08
CA THR A 6 1.71 12.29 -0.48
C THR A 6 3.04 11.72 -0.92
N VAL A 7 3.43 10.60 -0.34
CA VAL A 7 4.59 9.79 -0.73
C VAL A 7 4.07 8.50 -1.34
N THR A 8 4.49 8.23 -2.57
CA THR A 8 4.24 6.96 -3.25
C THR A 8 5.56 6.23 -3.37
N GLU A 9 5.62 5.00 -2.88
CA GLU A 9 6.80 4.14 -2.91
C GLU A 9 6.46 2.85 -3.62
N HIS A 10 7.43 2.28 -4.35
CA HIS A 10 7.28 1.03 -5.07
C HIS A 10 5.94 1.00 -5.82
N ASN A 11 5.69 1.93 -6.74
CA ASN A 11 4.45 1.95 -7.52
C ASN A 11 4.59 1.02 -8.72
N ASP A 12 4.81 -0.25 -8.44
CA ASP A 12 5.16 -1.27 -9.42
C ASP A 12 4.05 -2.33 -9.47
N PRO A 13 2.88 -2.00 -10.06
CA PRO A 13 1.79 -2.95 -10.20
C PRO A 13 2.08 -3.93 -11.35
N ASP A 14 2.83 -5.00 -11.08
CA ASP A 14 2.97 -6.12 -12.00
C ASP A 14 1.92 -7.19 -11.68
N LEU A 15 1.01 -7.43 -12.64
CA LEU A 15 -0.11 -8.37 -12.51
C LEU A 15 0.27 -9.82 -12.81
N LEU A 16 1.50 -10.07 -13.30
CA LEU A 16 2.02 -11.40 -13.60
C LEU A 16 2.82 -11.98 -12.45
N VAL A 17 3.63 -11.15 -11.78
CA VAL A 17 4.59 -11.64 -10.76
C VAL A 17 4.35 -11.01 -9.40
N LYS A 18 4.31 -9.68 -9.32
CA LYS A 18 4.26 -8.98 -8.04
C LYS A 18 3.63 -7.59 -8.16
N ASN A 19 2.59 -7.36 -7.38
CA ASN A 19 2.01 -6.04 -7.18
C ASN A 19 2.50 -5.46 -5.85
N ASP A 20 3.53 -4.61 -5.91
CA ASP A 20 3.93 -3.76 -4.78
C ASP A 20 3.40 -2.37 -5.11
N VAL A 21 2.58 -1.81 -4.21
CA VAL A 21 2.11 -0.42 -4.26
C VAL A 21 2.00 0.07 -2.82
N ARG A 22 2.73 1.14 -2.49
CA ARG A 22 2.71 1.74 -1.16
C ARG A 22 2.44 3.23 -1.27
N LYS A 23 1.51 3.70 -0.45
CA LYS A 23 1.11 5.10 -0.38
C LYS A 23 1.06 5.54 1.06
N GLN A 24 1.71 6.66 1.35
CA GLN A 24 1.73 7.29 2.66
C GLN A 24 1.34 8.76 2.49
N VAL A 25 0.50 9.26 3.40
CA VAL A 25 0.07 10.67 3.40
C VAL A 25 0.39 11.24 4.75
N TYR A 26 1.10 12.37 4.72
CA TYR A 26 1.51 13.12 5.90
C TYR A 26 0.84 14.48 5.89
N ALA A 27 0.37 14.94 7.04
CA ALA A 27 -0.16 16.28 7.22
C ALA A 27 0.77 17.12 8.10
N ALA A 28 0.92 18.39 7.76
CA ALA A 28 1.71 19.33 8.55
C ALA A 28 1.16 19.42 9.99
N GLY A 29 2.05 19.39 10.98
CA GLY A 29 1.68 19.45 12.41
C GLY A 29 1.04 18.18 13.00
N VAL A 30 0.79 17.14 12.20
CA VAL A 30 0.19 15.88 12.65
C VAL A 30 1.08 14.66 12.34
N GLY A 31 1.76 14.65 11.19
CA GLY A 31 2.55 13.51 10.74
C GLY A 31 1.73 12.54 9.88
N LEU A 32 1.94 11.24 10.03
CA LEU A 32 1.29 10.22 9.19
C LEU A 32 -0.21 10.14 9.47
N VAL A 33 -1.03 10.49 8.48
CA VAL A 33 -2.50 10.49 8.60
C VAL A 33 -3.15 9.33 7.85
N TYR A 34 -2.47 8.79 6.84
CA TYR A 34 -2.94 7.64 6.08
C TYR A 34 -1.76 6.84 5.54
N VAL A 35 -1.87 5.52 5.65
CA VAL A 35 -0.95 4.59 4.98
C VAL A 35 -1.74 3.46 4.34
N SER A 36 -1.36 3.12 3.11
CA SER A 36 -1.80 1.95 2.39
C SER A 36 -0.58 1.21 1.87
N LYS A 37 -0.49 -0.08 2.15
CA LYS A 37 0.55 -0.96 1.62
C LYS A 37 -0.14 -2.17 1.02
N THR A 38 0.12 -2.41 -0.25
CA THR A 38 -0.33 -3.61 -0.96
C THR A 38 0.92 -4.27 -1.50
N VAL A 39 1.22 -5.47 -1.01
CA VAL A 39 2.30 -6.30 -1.54
C VAL A 39 1.73 -7.68 -1.78
N LEU A 40 1.47 -7.99 -3.04
CA LEU A 40 0.92 -9.26 -3.49
C LEU A 40 1.93 -9.93 -4.42
N ASN A 41 2.23 -11.19 -4.17
CA ASN A 41 2.95 -12.05 -5.10
C ASN A 41 1.95 -12.98 -5.76
N TYR A 42 1.99 -13.01 -7.09
CA TYR A 42 1.10 -13.85 -7.88
C TYR A 42 1.75 -15.20 -8.20
N CYS A 43 0.89 -16.20 -8.35
CA CYS A 43 1.30 -17.53 -8.72
C CYS A 43 1.80 -17.55 -10.17
N THR A 44 3.03 -18.02 -10.36
CA THR A 44 3.73 -18.02 -11.66
C THR A 44 3.94 -19.44 -12.22
N THR A 45 3.24 -20.45 -11.68
CA THR A 45 3.37 -21.85 -12.08
C THR A 45 2.53 -22.17 -13.33
N PRO A 46 3.14 -22.45 -14.51
CA PRO A 46 2.41 -22.87 -15.70
C PRO A 46 2.14 -24.39 -15.65
N PRO A 47 0.99 -24.89 -16.16
CA PRO A 47 -0.16 -24.15 -16.70
C PRO A 47 -1.21 -23.79 -15.62
N ALA A 48 -0.94 -24.07 -14.35
CA ALA A 48 -1.95 -24.07 -13.29
C ALA A 48 -2.55 -22.68 -12.98
N CYS A 49 -1.72 -21.66 -12.86
CA CYS A 49 -2.11 -20.35 -12.31
C CYS A 49 -1.42 -19.16 -12.99
N TYR A 50 -0.52 -19.41 -13.95
CA TYR A 50 0.24 -18.35 -14.60
C TYR A 50 -0.70 -17.37 -15.33
N GLY A 51 -0.57 -16.07 -15.01
CA GLY A 51 -1.35 -15.01 -15.63
C GLY A 51 -2.81 -14.89 -15.17
N THR A 52 -3.25 -15.70 -14.19
CA THR A 52 -4.62 -15.63 -13.66
C THR A 52 -4.76 -14.65 -12.48
N GLN A 53 -3.67 -13.99 -12.08
CA GLN A 53 -3.61 -13.10 -10.91
C GLN A 53 -3.98 -13.81 -9.59
N TYR A 54 -3.84 -15.14 -9.56
CA TYR A 54 -4.01 -15.91 -8.34
C TYR A 54 -2.96 -15.48 -7.31
N VAL A 55 -3.42 -14.95 -6.17
CA VAL A 55 -2.53 -14.49 -5.09
C VAL A 55 -1.97 -15.70 -4.37
N ASP A 56 -0.66 -15.89 -4.45
CA ASP A 56 0.03 -16.97 -3.75
C ASP A 56 0.35 -16.54 -2.31
N THR A 57 0.98 -15.38 -2.17
CA THR A 57 1.30 -14.79 -0.86
C THR A 57 1.14 -13.27 -0.92
N GLY A 58 0.90 -12.65 0.23
CA GLY A 58 0.90 -11.20 0.30
C GLY A 58 0.28 -10.64 1.55
N TYR A 59 0.31 -9.32 1.65
CA TYR A 59 -0.41 -8.59 2.68
C TYR A 59 -0.98 -7.29 2.11
N LYS A 60 -2.14 -6.93 2.64
CA LYS A 60 -2.77 -5.64 2.40
C LYS A 60 -2.99 -4.99 3.74
N TYR A 61 -2.39 -3.82 3.92
CA TYR A 61 -2.49 -3.04 5.14
C TYR A 61 -3.02 -1.67 4.82
N THR A 62 -3.98 -1.21 5.61
CA THR A 62 -4.48 0.16 5.54
C THR A 62 -4.72 0.67 6.94
N GLN A 63 -4.21 1.87 7.21
CA GLN A 63 -4.38 2.54 8.47
C GLN A 63 -4.70 4.01 8.20
N THR A 64 -5.71 4.51 8.92
CA THR A 64 -6.16 5.89 8.85
C THR A 64 -6.19 6.46 10.25
N LEU A 65 -5.57 7.62 10.43
CA LEU A 65 -5.65 8.36 11.68
C LEU A 65 -7.07 8.93 11.82
N LYS A 66 -7.81 8.50 12.84
CA LYS A 66 -9.18 8.97 13.08
C LYS A 66 -9.20 10.27 13.89
N GLN A 67 -8.28 10.42 14.83
CA GLN A 67 -8.18 11.59 15.70
C GLN A 67 -6.71 11.83 16.05
N SER A 68 -6.30 13.09 16.01
CA SER A 68 -5.00 13.55 16.48
C SER A 68 -5.21 14.47 17.69
N GLY A 69 -4.37 14.33 18.72
CA GLY A 69 -4.31 15.25 19.85
C GLY A 69 -2.89 15.79 20.00
N VAL A 70 -2.77 16.95 20.62
CA VAL A 70 -1.47 17.51 21.03
C VAL A 70 -1.44 17.44 22.55
N GLU A 71 -0.47 16.73 23.11
CA GLU A 71 -0.24 16.73 24.55
C GLU A 71 0.32 18.10 24.94
N LYS A 72 -0.28 18.74 25.95
CA LYS A 72 0.04 20.10 26.40
C LYS A 72 0.97 20.07 27.59
#